data_AF-A0A9E5KEY4-F1
#
_entry.id   AF-A0A9E5KEY4-F1
#
_cell.length_a   1.000
_cell.length_b   1.000
_cell.length_c   1.000
_cell.angle_alpha   90.00
_cell.angle_beta   90.00
_cell.angle_gamma   90.00
#
_symmetry.space_group_name_H-M   'P 1'
#
loop_
_entity.id
_entity.type
_entity.pdbx_description
1 polymer ?
#
loop_
_entity_poly.entity_id
_entity_poly.type
_entity_poly.pdbx_seq_one_letter_code
_entity_poly.pdbx_strand_id
1 'polypeptide(L)'
;DTFYLGQVKGFYPATADEAQTIADSLDTKNLLYQGMSDVGAPWLYGYHSTTVYFHSTRPFSNSCMYPPGRIATTADSNHTGGVNVAMCDGSLRFVSQSISLATWRAMGSATGGEVAQ
;
A
#
# COMPACT_ATOMS: atom_id res chain seq x y z
N ASP A 1 3.06 9.59 -0.31
CA ASP A 1 1.95 10.47 0.13
C ASP A 1 0.65 9.71 0.16
N THR A 2 -0.15 9.90 1.21
CA THR A 2 -1.45 9.24 1.38
C THR A 2 -2.55 10.13 0.81
N PHE A 3 -3.32 9.60 -0.15
CA PHE A 3 -4.46 10.30 -0.70
C PHE A 3 -5.68 10.19 0.23
N TYR A 4 -6.29 11.33 0.55
CA TYR A 4 -7.51 11.46 1.33
C TYR A 4 -8.71 11.64 0.40
N LEU A 5 -9.29 10.51 -0.04
CA LEU A 5 -10.46 10.53 -0.93
C LEU A 5 -11.77 10.90 -0.21
N GLY A 6 -11.70 11.19 1.09
CA GLY A 6 -12.84 11.64 1.90
C GLY A 6 -13.39 13.00 1.57
N GLN A 7 -12.73 13.77 0.70
CA GLN A 7 -13.24 15.07 0.24
C GLN A 7 -13.93 14.98 -1.12
N VAL A 8 -13.94 13.80 -1.78
CA VAL A 8 -14.51 13.63 -3.12
C VAL A 8 -15.50 12.46 -3.15
N LYS A 9 -16.77 12.78 -3.39
CA LYS A 9 -17.88 11.81 -3.45
C LYS A 9 -17.63 10.78 -4.56
N GLY A 10 -17.65 9.49 -4.23
CA GLY A 10 -17.70 8.40 -5.22
C GLY A 10 -16.63 7.31 -5.09
N PHE A 11 -15.60 7.48 -4.26
CA PHE A 11 -14.52 6.50 -4.12
C PHE A 11 -14.79 5.48 -2.99
N TYR A 12 -15.62 4.49 -3.28
CA TYR A 12 -16.02 3.42 -2.35
C TYR A 12 -15.66 2.03 -2.91
N PRO A 13 -14.37 1.65 -2.92
CA PRO A 13 -13.97 0.37 -3.49
C PRO A 13 -14.62 -0.78 -2.70
N ALA A 14 -15.26 -1.69 -3.43
CA ALA A 14 -15.82 -2.94 -2.92
C ALA A 14 -14.76 -4.05 -2.83
N THR A 15 -13.65 -3.90 -3.57
CA THR A 15 -12.57 -4.90 -3.63
C THR A 15 -11.18 -4.25 -3.55
N ALA A 16 -10.16 -5.05 -3.23
CA ALA A 16 -8.77 -4.59 -3.23
C ALA A 16 -8.28 -4.19 -4.63
N ASP A 17 -8.82 -4.80 -5.68
CA ASP A 17 -8.49 -4.46 -7.09
C ASP A 17 -9.08 -3.12 -7.51
N GLU A 18 -10.32 -2.87 -7.11
CA GLU A 18 -10.96 -1.56 -7.33
C GLU A 18 -10.20 -0.47 -6.56
N ALA A 19 -9.77 -0.76 -5.33
CA ALA A 19 -8.92 0.16 -4.57
C ALA A 19 -7.61 0.45 -5.33
N GLN A 20 -6.86 -0.56 -5.79
CA GLN A 20 -5.64 -0.32 -6.57
C GLN A 20 -5.92 0.54 -7.82
N THR A 21 -6.98 0.20 -8.56
CA THR A 21 -7.34 0.91 -9.80
C THR A 21 -7.64 2.38 -9.54
N ILE A 22 -8.40 2.67 -8.48
CA ILE A 22 -8.66 4.04 -8.05
C ILE A 22 -7.34 4.71 -7.67
N ALA A 23 -6.53 4.09 -6.81
CA ALA A 23 -5.27 4.66 -6.34
C ALA A 23 -4.33 5.08 -7.48
N ASP A 24 -4.16 4.21 -8.48
CA ASP A 24 -3.29 4.44 -9.63
C ASP A 24 -3.84 5.50 -10.59
N SER A 25 -5.16 5.75 -10.58
CA SER A 25 -5.80 6.75 -11.42
C SER A 25 -5.67 8.19 -10.90
N LEU A 26 -5.25 8.37 -9.65
CA LEU A 26 -5.18 9.68 -9.01
C LEU A 26 -3.90 10.43 -9.35
N ASP A 27 -4.05 11.71 -9.67
CA ASP A 27 -2.92 12.62 -9.80
C ASP A 27 -2.37 13.02 -8.42
N THR A 28 -1.14 12.57 -8.12
CA THR A 28 -0.42 12.88 -6.88
C THR A 28 -0.22 14.37 -6.66
N LYS A 29 -0.21 15.19 -7.72
CA LYS A 29 0.00 16.63 -7.63
C LYS A 29 -1.29 17.40 -7.38
N ASN A 30 -2.45 16.77 -7.50
CA ASN A 30 -3.72 17.41 -7.24
C ASN A 30 -4.01 17.44 -5.74
N LEU A 31 -3.86 18.62 -5.14
CA LEU A 31 -4.04 18.86 -3.71
C LEU A 31 -5.46 18.56 -3.21
N LEU A 32 -6.46 18.49 -4.09
CA LEU A 32 -7.83 18.10 -3.71
C LEU A 32 -7.91 16.67 -3.14
N TYR A 33 -6.96 15.81 -3.51
CA TYR A 33 -6.89 14.43 -3.05
C TYR A 33 -5.80 14.23 -1.99
N GLN A 34 -5.02 15.25 -1.66
CA GLN A 34 -3.96 15.16 -0.66
C GLN A 34 -4.49 15.51 0.72
N GLY A 35 -4.05 14.77 1.73
CA GLY A 35 -4.19 15.18 3.13
C GLY A 35 -2.82 15.27 3.80
N MET A 36 -2.81 15.50 5.11
CA MET A 36 -1.57 15.45 5.88
C MET A 36 -1.03 14.02 5.88
N SER A 37 0.15 13.83 5.30
CA SER A 37 0.86 12.56 5.37
C SER A 37 1.87 12.61 6.51
N ASP A 38 1.62 11.80 7.54
CA ASP A 38 2.54 11.52 8.64
C ASP A 38 3.21 10.15 8.47
N VAL A 39 3.13 9.56 7.26
CA VAL A 39 3.67 8.23 6.94
C VAL A 39 5.14 8.13 7.33
N GLY A 40 5.41 7.28 8.33
CA GLY A 40 6.75 7.01 8.82
C GLY A 40 7.33 8.05 9.78
N ALA A 41 6.59 9.10 10.16
CA ALA A 41 7.09 10.10 11.12
C ALA A 41 6.93 9.65 12.60
N PRO A 42 5.77 9.16 13.06
CA PRO A 42 5.61 8.58 14.39
C PRO A 42 6.04 7.12 14.41
N TRP A 43 6.90 6.73 15.35
CA TRP A 43 7.30 5.33 15.56
C TRP A 43 6.71 4.69 16.83
N LEU A 44 6.02 5.49 17.67
CA LEU A 44 5.47 5.06 18.96
C LEU A 44 4.03 4.52 18.90
N TYR A 45 3.38 4.54 17.73
CA TYR A 45 1.97 4.15 17.58
C TYR A 45 1.77 3.25 16.35
N GLY A 46 0.87 2.27 16.48
CA GLY A 46 0.48 1.32 15.44
C GLY A 46 -0.65 1.85 14.57
N TYR A 47 -0.33 2.33 13.37
CA TYR A 47 -1.29 2.86 12.40
C TYR A 47 -0.74 2.78 10.98
N HIS A 48 -1.63 2.84 9.98
CA HIS A 48 -1.23 2.71 8.58
C HIS A 48 -0.30 3.86 8.14
N SER A 49 -0.47 5.07 8.66
CA SER A 49 0.47 6.17 8.40
C SER A 49 1.65 6.18 9.37
N THR A 50 1.96 5.09 10.07
CA THR A 50 3.08 5.08 11.02
C THR A 50 3.93 3.85 10.83
N THR A 51 3.48 2.69 11.28
CA THR A 51 4.29 1.48 11.42
C THR A 51 3.70 0.27 10.68
N VAL A 52 2.62 0.46 9.91
CA VAL A 52 1.89 -0.61 9.23
C VAL A 52 1.77 -0.32 7.74
N TYR A 53 1.94 -1.36 6.91
CA TYR A 53 1.59 -1.36 5.49
C TYR A 53 0.71 -2.57 5.17
N PHE A 54 0.15 -2.61 3.96
CA PHE A 54 -0.69 -3.72 3.50
C PHE A 54 -0.17 -4.32 2.20
N HIS A 55 -0.45 -5.61 1.99
CA HIS A 55 -0.18 -6.31 0.73
C HIS A 55 -1.29 -6.09 -0.33
N SER A 56 -2.27 -5.23 -0.06
CA SER A 56 -3.42 -4.99 -0.95
C SER A 56 -3.04 -4.35 -2.28
N THR A 57 -1.98 -3.54 -2.27
CA THR A 57 -1.48 -2.75 -3.40
C THR A 57 0.01 -2.95 -3.60
N ARG A 58 0.51 -2.73 -4.83
CA ARG A 58 1.93 -2.98 -5.16
C ARG A 58 2.85 -2.04 -4.36
N PRO A 59 4.06 -2.47 -3.96
CA PRO A 59 5.09 -1.56 -3.45
C PRO A 59 5.27 -0.36 -4.39
N PHE A 60 5.51 0.83 -3.85
CA PHE A 60 5.70 2.08 -4.61
C PHE A 60 4.50 2.50 -5.46
N SER A 61 3.29 2.07 -5.10
CA SER A 61 2.06 2.64 -5.68
C SER A 61 1.48 3.72 -4.76
N ASN A 62 0.40 4.36 -5.20
CA ASN A 62 -0.22 5.43 -4.44
C ASN A 62 -0.91 4.89 -3.17
N SER A 63 -0.46 5.31 -1.99
CA SER A 63 -1.15 5.01 -0.75
C SER A 63 -2.49 5.75 -0.67
N CYS A 64 -3.62 5.07 -0.46
CA CYS A 64 -4.94 5.69 -0.52
C CYS A 64 -5.82 5.34 0.68
N MET A 65 -6.60 6.35 1.13
CA MET A 65 -7.60 6.21 2.17
C MET A 65 -9.00 6.43 1.58
N TYR A 66 -9.85 5.41 1.72
CA TYR A 66 -11.23 5.36 1.21
C TYR A 66 -12.24 5.38 2.36
N PRO A 67 -12.98 6.47 2.57
CA PRO A 67 -13.95 6.51 3.65
C PRO A 67 -15.18 5.61 3.44
N PRO A 68 -15.79 5.10 4.52
CA PRO A 68 -15.24 5.06 5.88
C PRO A 68 -14.23 3.89 6.03
N GLY A 69 -13.06 4.18 6.61
CA GLY A 69 -12.17 3.18 7.23
C GLY A 69 -11.45 2.15 6.33
N ARG A 70 -11.53 2.23 5.00
CA ARG A 70 -10.77 1.36 4.10
C ARG A 70 -9.47 2.04 3.70
N ILE A 71 -8.34 1.35 3.83
CA ILE A 71 -7.03 1.96 3.66
C ILE A 71 -6.10 1.01 2.91
N ALA A 72 -5.30 1.56 2.01
CA ALA A 72 -4.27 0.86 1.26
C ALA A 72 -2.97 1.65 1.37
N THR A 73 -2.26 1.50 2.48
CA THR A 73 -0.87 1.98 2.61
C THR A 73 0.09 0.95 2.01
N THR A 74 0.95 1.42 1.11
CA THR A 74 1.90 0.61 0.34
C THR A 74 3.20 0.38 1.12
N ALA A 75 3.92 -0.68 0.75
CA ALA A 75 5.30 -0.88 1.18
C ALA A 75 6.25 -0.05 0.31
N ASP A 76 6.73 1.08 0.84
CA ASP A 76 7.67 1.96 0.15
C ASP A 76 8.96 2.10 0.95
N SER A 77 10.07 2.36 0.26
CA SER A 77 11.33 2.67 0.93
C SER A 77 12.20 3.61 0.10
N ASN A 78 13.18 4.24 0.72
CA ASN A 78 14.18 5.05 0.01
C ASN A 78 15.31 4.20 -0.61
N HIS A 79 15.26 2.88 -0.51
CA HIS A 79 16.22 2.01 -1.21
C HIS A 79 15.96 2.02 -2.71
N THR A 80 17.03 2.04 -3.49
CA THR A 80 16.92 2.05 -4.95
C THR A 80 16.29 0.74 -5.44
N GLY A 81 15.18 0.85 -6.17
CA GLY A 81 14.60 -0.24 -6.94
C GLY A 81 13.68 -1.21 -6.17
N GLY A 82 13.47 -1.05 -4.87
CA GLY A 82 12.67 -2.03 -4.12
C GLY A 82 12.61 -1.85 -2.60
N VAL A 83 12.00 -2.84 -1.94
CA VAL A 83 11.89 -2.94 -0.48
C VAL A 83 12.52 -4.23 0.02
N ASN A 84 13.07 -4.21 1.23
CA ASN A 84 13.47 -5.43 1.94
C ASN A 84 12.30 -5.92 2.79
N VAL A 85 11.91 -7.19 2.62
CA VAL A 85 10.81 -7.82 3.35
C VAL A 85 11.33 -8.96 4.20
N ALA A 86 10.88 -9.01 5.45
CA ALA A 86 11.12 -10.14 6.34
C ALA A 86 9.99 -11.17 6.18
N MET A 87 10.38 -12.43 5.95
CA MET A 87 9.47 -13.55 5.78
C MET A 87 9.20 -14.23 7.15
N CYS A 88 8.10 -14.97 7.25
CA CYS A 88 7.74 -15.68 8.48
C CYS A 88 8.76 -16.75 8.92
N ASP A 89 9.61 -17.22 8.01
CA ASP A 89 10.70 -18.16 8.29
C ASP A 89 12.00 -17.45 8.75
N GLY A 90 11.98 -16.13 8.91
CA GLY A 90 13.12 -15.31 9.30
C GLY A 90 14.05 -14.92 8.15
N SER A 91 13.79 -15.38 6.92
CA SER A 91 14.57 -14.96 5.76
C SER A 91 14.26 -13.52 5.35
N LEU A 92 15.26 -12.83 4.79
CA LEU A 92 15.10 -11.50 4.21
C LEU A 92 15.13 -11.61 2.68
N ARG A 93 14.19 -10.93 2.02
CA ARG A 93 14.07 -10.90 0.56
C ARG A 93 14.04 -9.46 0.08
N PHE A 94 14.83 -9.16 -0.95
CA PHE A 94 14.67 -7.92 -1.69
C PHE A 94 13.56 -8.09 -2.72
N VAL A 95 12.57 -7.20 -2.68
CA VAL A 95 11.41 -7.20 -3.56
C VAL A 95 11.49 -5.97 -4.46
N SER A 96 11.60 -6.20 -5.78
CA SER A 96 11.63 -5.14 -6.77
C SER A 96 10.34 -4.32 -6.74
N GLN A 97 10.44 -3.01 -6.99
CA GLN A 97 9.28 -2.17 -7.28
C GLN A 97 8.46 -2.72 -8.46
N SER A 98 9.07 -3.46 -9.40
CA SER A 98 8.39 -4.04 -10.55
C SER A 98 7.69 -5.38 -10.28
N ILE A 99 7.57 -5.82 -9.03
CA ILE A 99 6.88 -7.08 -8.69
C ILE A 99 5.44 -7.09 -9.20
N SER A 100 4.96 -8.25 -9.67
CA SER A 100 3.55 -8.41 -10.05
C SER A 100 2.65 -8.29 -8.81
N LEU A 101 1.47 -7.67 -8.94
CA LEU A 101 0.53 -7.52 -7.82
C LEU A 101 0.06 -8.88 -7.28
N ALA A 102 -0.09 -9.87 -8.16
CA ALA A 102 -0.44 -11.24 -7.78
C ALA A 102 0.64 -11.88 -6.91
N THR A 103 1.92 -11.81 -7.33
CA THR A 103 3.06 -12.31 -6.54
C THR A 103 3.15 -11.58 -5.20
N TRP A 104 3.01 -10.25 -5.19
CA TRP A 104 3.05 -9.46 -3.95
C TRP A 104 1.98 -9.85 -2.95
N ARG A 105 0.72 -9.99 -3.39
CA ARG A 105 -0.39 -10.44 -2.55
C ARG A 105 -0.18 -11.87 -2.04
N ALA A 106 0.35 -12.75 -2.89
CA ALA A 106 0.64 -14.13 -2.53
C ALA A 106 1.63 -14.23 -1.35
N MET A 107 2.63 -13.35 -1.30
CA MET A 107 3.57 -13.31 -0.17
C MET A 107 2.93 -12.91 1.16
N GLY A 108 1.87 -12.10 1.13
CA GLY A 108 1.14 -11.65 2.31
C GLY A 108 0.02 -12.58 2.76
N SER A 109 -0.27 -13.64 1.99
CA SER A 109 -1.37 -14.56 2.30
C SER A 109 -0.99 -15.60 3.34
N ALA A 110 -1.92 -15.82 4.29
CA ALA A 110 -1.75 -16.81 5.35
C ALA A 110 -2.10 -18.24 4.91
N THR A 111 -2.83 -18.42 3.80
CA THR A 111 -3.41 -19.72 3.44
C THR A 111 -2.47 -20.65 2.69
N GLY A 112 -1.34 -20.16 2.16
CA GLY A 112 -0.32 -20.96 1.47
C GLY A 112 -0.80 -21.59 0.16
N GLY A 113 0.02 -21.55 -0.90
CA GLY A 113 -0.30 -22.18 -2.20
C GLY A 113 -0.72 -21.22 -3.32
N GLU A 114 -0.75 -19.92 -3.05
CA GLU A 114 -0.81 -18.90 -4.09
C GLU A 114 0.55 -18.83 -4.79
N VAL A 115 0.55 -18.90 -6.13
CA VAL A 115 1.79 -18.97 -6.91
C VAL A 115 2.52 -17.63 -6.82
N ALA A 116 3.55 -17.57 -5.98
CA ALA A 116 4.59 -16.55 -6.04
C ALA A 116 5.64 -17.02 -7.07
N GLN A 117 5.44 -16.64 -8.35
CA GLN A 117 6.48 -16.77 -9.38
C GLN A 117 7.18 -15.43 -9.60
#